data_AF-A0A661HAA9-F1
#
_entry.id   AF-A0A661HAA9-F1
#
_cell.length_a   1.000
_cell.length_b   1.000
_cell.length_c   1.000
_cell.angle_alpha   90.00
_cell.angle_beta   90.00
_cell.angle_gamma   90.00
#
_symmetry.space_group_name_H-M   'P 1'
#
loop_
_entity.id
_entity.type
_entity.pdbx_description
1 polymer ?
#
loop_
_entity_poly.entity_id
_entity_poly.type
_entity_poly.pdbx_seq_one_letter_code
_entity_poly.pdbx_strand_id
1 'polypeptide(L)'
;MSDTQHFLTLLDFSPTELAQLVQRAIEMKREHRAGADQRAFPGAVLGMIFAKSSTRTRVSFEAGMAQLGGHAMFLSPQDTQLGRGEPVEDSARVISSMVDIVMIRTFGHDIVERFAACSSVPVINALTDDYHPCQLLADMQTWVEHRGSIAGKSVCWVGDGNNMCQSYINAARQFDFELRIACPPGFEPDPGLLADNSDRVLIEYDPATAASGADLVVTDVWASMGQEDEQLERAKLFAPYQVNGELMTRAAGDALYMHCLPAHRGEEISAELMDAPETVIWDEAENRLHAQKALMETLLLASR
;
A
#
# COMPACT_ATOMS: atom_id res chain seq x y z
N MET A 1 15.74 -23.03 -12.58
CA MET A 1 15.19 -21.67 -12.51
C MET A 1 15.13 -21.37 -11.04
N SER A 2 15.94 -20.44 -10.54
CA SER A 2 15.80 -20.04 -9.13
C SER A 2 14.39 -19.47 -8.97
N ASP A 3 13.64 -19.93 -7.96
CA ASP A 3 12.36 -19.32 -7.61
C ASP A 3 12.67 -17.93 -7.03
N THR A 4 12.77 -16.94 -7.92
CA THR A 4 12.95 -15.54 -7.55
C THR A 4 11.74 -15.11 -6.73
N GLN A 5 11.97 -14.64 -5.50
CA GLN A 5 10.89 -14.14 -4.66
C GLN A 5 10.42 -12.78 -5.19
N HIS A 6 9.12 -12.64 -5.42
CA HIS A 6 8.47 -11.39 -5.82
C HIS A 6 7.57 -10.89 -4.69
N PHE A 7 7.12 -9.64 -4.78
CA PHE A 7 6.14 -9.05 -3.86
C PHE A 7 5.05 -8.36 -4.65
N LEU A 8 4.03 -9.13 -5.03
CA LEU A 8 2.90 -8.69 -5.86
C LEU A 8 1.68 -8.37 -5.00
N THR A 9 1.48 -9.14 -3.93
CA THR A 9 0.48 -8.93 -2.88
C THR A 9 1.08 -9.24 -1.51
N LEU A 10 0.35 -8.94 -0.43
CA LEU A 10 0.79 -9.36 0.92
C LEU A 10 0.78 -10.89 1.08
N LEU A 11 0.05 -11.64 0.23
CA LEU A 11 -0.06 -13.10 0.33
C LEU A 11 1.20 -13.84 -0.14
N ASP A 12 2.13 -13.14 -0.80
CA ASP A 12 3.40 -13.71 -1.26
C ASP A 12 4.40 -13.95 -0.12
N PHE A 13 4.11 -13.43 1.07
CA PHE A 13 4.92 -13.55 2.28
C PHE A 13 4.08 -14.19 3.38
N SER A 14 4.70 -14.96 4.27
CA SER A 14 4.02 -15.45 5.47
C SER A 14 3.77 -14.33 6.50
N PRO A 15 2.82 -14.50 7.43
CA PRO A 15 2.63 -13.57 8.55
C PRO A 15 3.92 -13.24 9.31
N THR A 16 4.77 -14.24 9.52
CA THR A 16 6.06 -14.10 10.21
C THR A 16 7.04 -13.24 9.40
N GLU A 17 7.15 -13.47 8.09
CA GLU A 17 8.03 -12.68 7.22
C GLU A 17 7.57 -11.22 7.14
N LEU A 18 6.26 -10.98 7.06
CA LEU A 18 5.70 -9.62 7.09
C LEU A 18 5.94 -8.91 8.42
N ALA A 19 5.75 -9.61 9.56
CA ALA A 19 6.04 -9.04 10.87
C ALA A 19 7.53 -8.71 11.04
N GLN A 20 8.43 -9.57 10.55
CA GLN A 20 9.87 -9.31 10.53
C GLN A 20 10.22 -8.12 9.63
N LEU A 21 9.61 -8.01 8.46
CA LEU A 21 9.80 -6.90 7.54
C LEU A 21 9.38 -5.57 8.19
N VAL A 22 8.20 -5.52 8.82
CA VAL A 22 7.72 -4.34 9.55
C VAL A 22 8.69 -3.96 10.67
N GLN A 23 9.15 -4.92 11.47
CA GLN A 23 10.12 -4.65 12.52
C GLN A 23 11.45 -4.12 11.96
N ARG A 24 11.91 -4.68 10.84
CA ARG A 24 13.12 -4.21 10.15
C ARG A 24 12.95 -2.79 9.62
N ALA A 25 11.78 -2.43 9.11
CA ALA A 25 11.46 -1.07 8.67
C ALA A 25 11.56 -0.06 9.82
N ILE A 26 11.02 -0.40 11.00
CA ILE A 26 11.12 0.42 12.22
C ILE A 26 12.59 0.62 12.63
N GLU A 27 13.39 -0.45 12.60
CA GLU A 27 14.82 -0.37 12.88
C GLU A 27 15.56 0.54 11.90
N MET A 28 15.30 0.38 10.61
CA MET A 28 15.88 1.21 9.56
C MET A 28 15.50 2.69 9.67
N LYS A 29 14.28 3.00 10.12
CA LYS A 29 13.85 4.38 10.43
C LYS A 29 14.69 4.96 11.56
N ARG A 30 14.86 4.19 12.65
CA ARG A 30 15.68 4.58 13.80
C ARG A 30 17.16 4.78 13.42
N GLU A 31 17.74 3.85 12.67
CA GLU A 31 19.13 3.93 12.18
C GLU A 31 19.34 5.18 11.32
N HIS A 32 18.43 5.46 10.38
CA HIS A 32 18.51 6.63 9.51
C HIS A 32 18.43 7.95 10.31
N ARG A 33 17.49 8.06 11.26
CA ARG A 33 17.38 9.25 12.13
C ARG A 33 18.62 9.44 13.03
N ALA A 34 19.31 8.35 13.38
CA ALA A 34 20.56 8.39 14.13
C ALA A 34 21.81 8.65 13.27
N GLY A 35 21.68 8.73 11.94
CA GLY A 35 22.81 8.82 11.01
C GLY A 35 23.71 7.58 11.01
N ALA A 36 23.14 6.42 11.35
CA ALA A 36 23.82 5.13 11.48
C ALA A 36 23.40 4.13 10.39
N ASP A 37 22.79 4.61 9.30
CA ASP A 37 22.31 3.79 8.20
C ASP A 37 23.46 3.13 7.43
N GLN A 38 23.29 1.83 7.12
CA GLN A 38 24.25 1.07 6.35
C GLN A 38 23.89 1.08 4.87
N ARG A 39 24.88 1.36 4.03
CA ARG A 39 24.77 1.21 2.57
C ARG A 39 24.99 -0.25 2.17
N ALA A 40 23.99 -1.09 2.42
CA ALA A 40 24.08 -2.54 2.27
C ALA A 40 24.15 -3.03 0.80
N PHE A 41 23.80 -2.19 -0.17
CA PHE A 41 23.70 -2.55 -1.59
C PHE A 41 24.39 -1.52 -2.50
N PRO A 42 25.71 -1.29 -2.33
CA PRO A 42 26.43 -0.33 -3.14
C PRO A 42 26.36 -0.71 -4.63
N GLY A 43 25.79 0.17 -5.44
CA GLY A 43 25.71 0.00 -6.89
C GLY A 43 24.56 -0.88 -7.40
N ALA A 44 23.71 -1.41 -6.52
CA ALA A 44 22.49 -2.11 -6.97
C ALA A 44 21.55 -1.14 -7.68
N VAL A 45 20.86 -1.61 -8.72
CA VAL A 45 19.99 -0.80 -9.59
C VAL A 45 18.54 -1.25 -9.47
N LEU A 46 17.66 -0.31 -9.13
CA LEU A 46 16.20 -0.46 -9.14
C LEU A 46 15.62 0.11 -10.44
N GLY A 47 14.98 -0.74 -11.25
CA GLY A 47 14.15 -0.30 -12.37
C GLY A 47 12.75 0.09 -11.90
N MET A 48 12.34 1.35 -12.06
CA MET A 48 11.02 1.84 -11.63
C MET A 48 10.11 2.13 -12.82
N ILE A 49 9.17 1.23 -13.11
CA ILE A 49 8.21 1.35 -14.21
C ILE A 49 6.92 2.02 -13.73
N PHE A 50 6.53 3.15 -14.35
CA PHE A 50 5.35 3.92 -13.97
C PHE A 50 4.37 4.14 -15.13
N ALA A 51 3.32 3.33 -15.23
CA ALA A 51 2.20 3.58 -16.15
C ALA A 51 1.15 4.55 -15.58
N LYS A 52 1.07 4.68 -14.25
CA LYS A 52 0.28 5.71 -13.55
C LYS A 52 1.21 6.64 -12.78
N SER A 53 1.03 7.95 -12.90
CA SER A 53 1.87 8.93 -12.20
C SER A 53 1.77 8.79 -10.67
N SER A 54 2.87 9.08 -9.97
CA SER A 54 2.92 9.10 -8.50
C SER A 54 4.11 9.87 -7.96
N THR A 55 3.86 10.88 -7.13
CA THR A 55 4.94 11.57 -6.42
C THR A 55 5.43 10.75 -5.22
N ARG A 56 4.53 10.36 -4.31
CA ARG A 56 4.89 9.69 -3.04
C ARG A 56 5.63 8.39 -3.27
N THR A 57 5.07 7.51 -4.10
CA THR A 57 5.68 6.21 -4.43
C THR A 57 7.04 6.38 -5.09
N ARG A 58 7.19 7.33 -6.01
CA ARG A 58 8.47 7.58 -6.67
C ARG A 58 9.53 8.04 -5.66
N VAL A 59 9.20 9.07 -4.88
CA VAL A 59 10.13 9.65 -3.92
C VAL A 59 10.53 8.62 -2.86
N SER A 60 9.59 7.81 -2.36
CA SER A 60 9.88 6.82 -1.32
C SER A 60 10.80 5.69 -1.82
N PHE A 61 10.58 5.13 -3.01
CA PHE A 61 11.46 4.11 -3.59
C PHE A 61 12.83 4.68 -3.99
N GLU A 62 12.87 5.84 -4.64
CA GLU A 62 14.12 6.47 -5.10
C GLU A 62 15.01 6.85 -3.91
N ALA A 63 14.45 7.49 -2.88
CA ALA A 63 15.17 7.80 -1.64
C ALA A 63 15.57 6.52 -0.88
N GLY A 64 14.69 5.52 -0.81
CA GLY A 64 14.99 4.24 -0.14
C GLY A 64 16.18 3.52 -0.77
N MET A 65 16.20 3.42 -2.10
CA MET A 65 17.30 2.79 -2.83
C MET A 65 18.61 3.58 -2.69
N ALA A 66 18.54 4.91 -2.70
CA ALA A 66 19.71 5.76 -2.47
C ALA A 66 20.28 5.58 -1.04
N GLN A 67 19.42 5.48 -0.02
CA GLN A 67 19.84 5.22 1.36
C GLN A 67 20.50 3.84 1.52
N LEU A 68 20.07 2.85 0.74
CA LEU A 68 20.69 1.52 0.67
C LEU A 68 22.04 1.52 -0.07
N GLY A 69 22.43 2.63 -0.70
CA GLY A 69 23.67 2.77 -1.49
C GLY A 69 23.52 2.41 -2.97
N GLY A 70 22.30 2.14 -3.42
CA GLY A 70 21.98 1.83 -4.80
C GLY A 70 21.58 3.05 -5.63
N HIS A 71 21.06 2.78 -6.82
CA HIS A 71 20.51 3.77 -7.74
C HIS A 71 19.13 3.32 -8.22
N ALA A 72 18.21 4.25 -8.45
CA ALA A 72 16.89 3.96 -8.98
C ALA A 72 16.68 4.71 -10.30
N MET A 73 16.28 4.00 -11.35
CA MET A 73 16.03 4.57 -12.67
C MET A 73 14.52 4.65 -12.94
N PHE A 74 14.05 5.84 -13.29
CA PHE A 74 12.65 6.07 -13.63
C PHE A 74 12.38 5.74 -15.10
N LEU A 75 11.42 4.85 -15.34
CA LEU A 75 11.00 4.38 -16.65
C LEU A 75 9.53 4.76 -16.90
N SER A 76 9.34 5.77 -17.75
CA SER A 76 8.02 6.22 -18.20
C SER A 76 7.65 5.52 -19.52
N PRO A 77 6.42 5.01 -19.69
CA PRO A 77 5.94 4.50 -20.97
C PRO A 77 5.94 5.54 -22.10
N GLN A 78 5.89 6.83 -21.76
CA GLN A 78 5.97 7.91 -22.75
C GLN A 78 7.37 8.01 -23.36
N ASP A 79 8.39 7.64 -22.58
CA ASP A 79 9.81 7.78 -22.93
C ASP A 79 10.47 6.44 -23.31
N THR A 80 9.73 5.32 -23.22
CA THR A 80 10.24 3.96 -23.43
C THR A 80 9.34 3.16 -24.37
N GLN A 81 9.82 1.99 -24.83
CA GLN A 81 9.03 1.09 -25.69
C GLN A 81 7.89 0.38 -24.94
N LEU A 82 7.87 0.48 -23.60
CA LEU A 82 6.80 -0.04 -22.75
C LEU A 82 5.42 0.50 -23.16
N GLY A 83 5.35 1.74 -23.68
CA GLY A 83 4.11 2.33 -24.17
C GLY A 83 3.80 2.10 -25.65
N ARG A 84 4.68 1.45 -26.41
CA ARG A 84 4.60 1.32 -27.88
C ARG A 84 4.24 -0.09 -28.37
N GLY A 85 3.82 -0.95 -27.46
CA GLY A 85 3.30 -2.28 -27.78
C GLY A 85 4.33 -3.42 -27.74
N GLU A 86 5.48 -3.22 -27.10
CA GLU A 86 6.34 -4.35 -26.72
C GLU A 86 5.58 -5.27 -25.75
N PRO A 87 5.61 -6.60 -25.95
CA PRO A 87 5.02 -7.53 -24.99
C PRO A 87 5.65 -7.38 -23.61
N VAL A 88 4.82 -7.42 -22.56
CA VAL A 88 5.26 -7.32 -21.15
C VAL A 88 6.34 -8.35 -20.82
N GLU A 89 6.22 -9.56 -21.39
CA GLU A 89 7.15 -10.67 -21.21
C GLU A 89 8.55 -10.38 -21.81
N ASP A 90 8.61 -9.69 -22.95
CA ASP A 90 9.87 -9.32 -23.60
C ASP A 90 10.55 -8.20 -22.82
N SER A 91 9.79 -7.17 -22.45
CA SER A 91 10.29 -6.10 -21.59
C SER A 91 10.79 -6.63 -20.24
N ALA A 92 10.09 -7.61 -19.65
CA ALA A 92 10.53 -8.25 -18.41
C ALA A 92 11.91 -8.91 -18.56
N ARG A 93 12.11 -9.70 -19.61
CA ARG A 93 13.41 -10.37 -19.89
C ARG A 93 14.53 -9.36 -20.14
N VAL A 94 14.25 -8.31 -20.89
CA VAL A 94 15.26 -7.28 -21.21
C VAL A 94 15.64 -6.49 -19.96
N ILE A 95 14.65 -5.95 -19.25
CA ILE A 95 14.89 -5.08 -18.08
C ILE A 95 15.54 -5.87 -16.95
N SER A 96 15.02 -7.05 -16.62
CA SER A 96 15.57 -7.89 -15.53
C SER A 96 16.98 -8.40 -15.79
N SER A 97 17.48 -8.35 -17.04
CA SER A 97 18.87 -8.66 -17.37
C SER A 97 19.86 -7.53 -17.06
N MET A 98 19.37 -6.32 -16.77
CA MET A 98 20.17 -5.09 -16.63
C MET A 98 20.06 -4.43 -15.26
N VAL A 99 19.11 -4.85 -14.43
CA VAL A 99 18.85 -4.29 -13.09
C VAL A 99 18.81 -5.39 -12.05
N ASP A 100 18.92 -5.03 -10.76
CA ASP A 100 18.94 -5.99 -9.65
C ASP A 100 17.55 -6.20 -9.02
N ILE A 101 16.63 -5.27 -9.24
CA ILE A 101 15.25 -5.32 -8.74
C ILE A 101 14.36 -4.41 -9.59
N VAL A 102 13.09 -4.78 -9.75
CA VAL A 102 12.09 -4.00 -10.50
C VAL A 102 10.94 -3.63 -9.58
N MET A 103 10.48 -2.38 -9.66
CA MET A 103 9.22 -1.94 -9.10
C MET A 103 8.30 -1.49 -10.23
N ILE A 104 7.04 -1.91 -10.18
CA ILE A 104 6.04 -1.63 -11.20
C ILE A 104 4.82 -0.98 -10.56
N ARG A 105 4.42 0.17 -11.11
CA ARG A 105 3.13 0.80 -10.87
C ARG A 105 2.35 0.83 -12.17
N THR A 106 1.26 0.07 -12.23
CA THR A 106 0.50 -0.15 -13.47
C THR A 106 -1.00 -0.18 -13.20
N PHE A 107 -1.77 -0.55 -14.23
CA PHE A 107 -3.22 -0.77 -14.20
C PHE A 107 -3.51 -2.17 -13.65
N GLY A 108 -4.05 -3.08 -14.47
CA GLY A 108 -4.42 -4.44 -14.07
C GLY A 108 -3.29 -5.25 -13.43
N HIS A 109 -3.67 -6.08 -12.45
CA HIS A 109 -2.72 -6.94 -11.74
C HIS A 109 -2.07 -8.01 -12.63
N ASP A 110 -2.77 -8.45 -13.70
CA ASP A 110 -2.25 -9.43 -14.67
C ASP A 110 -0.92 -8.97 -15.30
N ILE A 111 -0.73 -7.66 -15.47
CA ILE A 111 0.49 -7.08 -16.04
C ILE A 111 1.68 -7.36 -15.11
N VAL A 112 1.52 -7.18 -13.80
CA VAL A 112 2.62 -7.40 -12.85
C VAL A 112 2.91 -8.90 -12.68
N GLU A 113 1.88 -9.75 -12.71
CA GLU A 113 2.03 -11.22 -12.69
C GLU A 113 2.80 -11.73 -13.92
N ARG A 114 2.41 -11.30 -15.13
CA ARG A 114 3.09 -11.67 -16.37
C ARG A 114 4.53 -11.17 -16.42
N PHE A 115 4.78 -9.95 -15.93
CA PHE A 115 6.13 -9.42 -15.83
C PHE A 115 6.97 -10.26 -14.87
N ALA A 116 6.46 -10.55 -13.67
CA ALA A 116 7.14 -11.35 -12.66
C ALA A 116 7.48 -12.76 -13.19
N ALA A 117 6.54 -13.42 -13.88
CA ALA A 117 6.73 -14.74 -14.47
C ALA A 117 7.87 -14.82 -15.50
N CYS A 118 8.29 -13.68 -16.08
CA CYS A 118 9.38 -13.59 -17.06
C CYS A 118 10.62 -12.84 -16.54
N SER A 119 10.59 -12.37 -15.28
CA SER A 119 11.68 -11.58 -14.68
C SER A 119 12.73 -12.50 -14.05
N SER A 120 14.01 -12.24 -14.31
CA SER A 120 15.11 -12.90 -13.60
C SER A 120 15.44 -12.29 -12.24
N VAL A 121 14.83 -11.16 -11.88
CA VAL A 121 15.06 -10.43 -10.61
C VAL A 121 13.74 -10.12 -9.90
N PRO A 122 13.75 -9.79 -8.59
CA PRO A 122 12.52 -9.51 -7.85
C PRO A 122 11.69 -8.40 -8.49
N VAL A 123 10.37 -8.56 -8.37
CA VAL A 123 9.37 -7.61 -8.89
C VAL A 123 8.50 -7.19 -7.73
N ILE A 124 8.38 -5.88 -7.54
CA ILE A 124 7.55 -5.26 -6.51
C ILE A 124 6.35 -4.60 -7.17
N ASN A 125 5.14 -4.98 -6.75
CA ASN A 125 3.92 -4.23 -7.03
C ASN A 125 3.88 -2.97 -6.17
N ALA A 126 4.14 -1.83 -6.79
CA ALA A 126 4.04 -0.53 -6.14
C ALA A 126 2.63 0.06 -6.15
N LEU A 127 1.77 -0.35 -7.10
CA LEU A 127 0.32 -0.17 -7.13
C LEU A 127 -0.21 -0.75 -8.44
N THR A 128 -1.33 -1.44 -8.34
CA THR A 128 -2.21 -1.90 -9.43
C THR A 128 -3.64 -1.40 -9.17
N ASP A 129 -4.53 -1.58 -10.13
CA ASP A 129 -5.95 -1.26 -9.93
C ASP A 129 -6.62 -2.19 -8.89
N ASP A 130 -6.00 -3.34 -8.60
CA ASP A 130 -6.51 -4.34 -7.66
C ASP A 130 -5.82 -4.31 -6.28
N TYR A 131 -4.52 -4.01 -6.22
CA TYR A 131 -3.74 -4.06 -4.97
C TYR A 131 -2.69 -2.95 -4.84
N HIS A 132 -2.41 -2.57 -3.59
CA HIS A 132 -1.35 -1.65 -3.19
C HIS A 132 -0.60 -2.17 -1.94
N PRO A 133 0.08 -3.33 -2.01
CA PRO A 133 0.61 -4.01 -0.82
C PRO A 133 1.73 -3.22 -0.11
N CYS A 134 2.48 -2.40 -0.84
CA CYS A 134 3.51 -1.54 -0.25
C CYS A 134 2.95 -0.46 0.69
N GLN A 135 1.72 0.01 0.48
CA GLN A 135 1.08 0.96 1.40
C GLN A 135 0.77 0.25 2.71
N LEU A 136 0.24 -0.96 2.67
CA LEU A 136 -0.14 -1.71 3.88
C LEU A 136 1.06 -2.04 4.77
N LEU A 137 2.26 -2.23 4.19
CA LEU A 137 3.48 -2.34 5.00
C LEU A 137 3.77 -1.05 5.80
N ALA A 138 3.50 0.12 5.22
CA ALA A 138 3.64 1.41 5.90
C ALA A 138 2.53 1.62 6.94
N ASP A 139 1.29 1.24 6.64
CA ASP A 139 0.16 1.34 7.55
C ASP A 139 0.40 0.47 8.80
N MET A 140 0.82 -0.78 8.59
CA MET A 140 1.15 -1.70 9.68
C MET A 140 2.38 -1.23 10.47
N GLN A 141 3.40 -0.67 9.80
CA GLN A 141 4.50 -0.03 10.51
C GLN A 141 4.01 1.11 11.42
N THR A 142 3.17 2.00 10.89
CA THR A 142 2.63 3.14 11.63
C THR A 142 1.81 2.67 12.82
N TRP A 143 0.95 1.67 12.62
CA TRP A 143 0.19 1.07 13.71
C TRP A 143 1.12 0.51 14.79
N VAL A 144 2.12 -0.29 14.41
CA VAL A 144 3.04 -0.92 15.35
C VAL A 144 3.84 0.11 16.14
N GLU A 145 4.29 1.20 15.51
CA GLU A 145 4.99 2.29 16.18
C GLU A 145 4.13 2.98 17.25
N HIS A 146 2.82 3.09 17.02
CA HIS A 146 1.89 3.83 17.89
C HIS A 146 1.13 2.97 18.91
N ARG A 147 0.88 1.69 18.60
CA ARG A 147 -0.03 0.81 19.36
C ARG A 147 0.51 -0.61 19.58
N GLY A 148 1.63 -0.99 18.96
CA GLY A 148 2.16 -2.36 19.04
C GLY A 148 1.42 -3.31 18.10
N SER A 149 1.22 -4.57 18.49
CA SER A 149 0.61 -5.56 17.60
C SER A 149 -0.83 -5.19 17.23
N ILE A 150 -1.19 -5.37 15.96
CA ILE A 150 -2.58 -5.22 15.47
C ILE A 150 -3.40 -6.52 15.63
N ALA A 151 -2.77 -7.63 16.03
CA ALA A 151 -3.46 -8.90 16.17
C ALA A 151 -4.62 -8.81 17.18
N GLY A 152 -5.79 -9.31 16.80
CA GLY A 152 -7.03 -9.25 17.57
C GLY A 152 -7.70 -7.87 17.64
N LYS A 153 -7.22 -6.89 16.87
CA LYS A 153 -7.83 -5.55 16.80
C LYS A 153 -8.98 -5.49 15.79
N SER A 154 -9.78 -4.44 15.89
CA SER A 154 -10.83 -4.13 14.92
C SER A 154 -10.42 -2.94 14.05
N VAL A 155 -10.43 -3.13 12.74
CA VAL A 155 -10.17 -2.09 11.74
C VAL A 155 -11.45 -1.79 10.98
N CYS A 156 -11.77 -0.52 10.78
CA CYS A 156 -12.89 -0.06 9.98
C CYS A 156 -12.37 0.62 8.72
N TRP A 157 -12.62 0.04 7.56
CA TRP A 157 -12.46 0.71 6.27
C TRP A 157 -13.74 1.44 5.92
N VAL A 158 -13.65 2.71 5.51
CA VAL A 158 -14.79 3.54 5.14
C VAL A 158 -14.54 4.10 3.74
N GLY A 159 -15.46 3.88 2.81
CA GLY A 159 -15.35 4.38 1.44
C GLY A 159 -15.39 3.27 0.39
N ASP A 160 -14.68 3.46 -0.71
CA ASP A 160 -14.76 2.60 -1.91
C ASP A 160 -14.08 1.25 -1.69
N GLY A 161 -14.62 0.17 -2.26
CA GLY A 161 -14.02 -1.17 -2.29
C GLY A 161 -12.82 -1.29 -3.23
N ASN A 162 -11.99 -0.25 -3.33
CA ASN A 162 -10.89 -0.12 -4.28
C ASN A 162 -9.65 -0.99 -3.93
N ASN A 163 -8.54 -0.79 -4.64
CA ASN A 163 -7.29 -1.50 -4.39
C ASN A 163 -6.77 -1.44 -2.95
N MET A 164 -6.99 -0.32 -2.26
CA MET A 164 -6.60 -0.16 -0.87
C MET A 164 -7.48 -1.02 0.03
N CYS A 165 -8.81 -0.98 -0.16
CA CYS A 165 -9.73 -1.85 0.56
C CYS A 165 -9.39 -3.33 0.39
N GLN A 166 -9.15 -3.77 -0.86
CA GLN A 166 -8.73 -5.14 -1.17
C GLN A 166 -7.39 -5.51 -0.52
N SER A 167 -6.46 -4.55 -0.45
CA SER A 167 -5.18 -4.76 0.24
C SER A 167 -5.34 -4.84 1.76
N TYR A 168 -6.30 -4.12 2.35
CA TYR A 168 -6.68 -4.26 3.75
C TYR A 168 -7.29 -5.63 4.06
N ILE A 169 -8.04 -6.23 3.14
CA ILE A 169 -8.52 -7.62 3.30
C ILE A 169 -7.33 -8.59 3.40
N ASN A 170 -6.34 -8.47 2.50
CA ASN A 170 -5.13 -9.26 2.59
C ASN A 170 -4.36 -8.99 3.91
N ALA A 171 -4.31 -7.75 4.37
CA ALA A 171 -3.68 -7.41 5.64
C ALA A 171 -4.41 -8.02 6.84
N ALA A 172 -5.76 -8.01 6.85
CA ALA A 172 -6.56 -8.62 7.90
C ALA A 172 -6.23 -10.11 8.08
N ARG A 173 -6.03 -10.81 6.95
CA ARG A 173 -5.58 -12.20 6.94
C ARG A 173 -4.17 -12.38 7.50
N GLN A 174 -3.24 -11.52 7.08
CA GLN A 174 -1.82 -11.70 7.39
C GLN A 174 -1.39 -11.20 8.76
N PHE A 175 -2.07 -10.18 9.29
CA PHE A 175 -1.75 -9.57 10.59
C PHE A 175 -2.80 -9.88 11.67
N ASP A 176 -3.78 -10.72 11.34
CA ASP A 176 -4.77 -11.30 12.25
C ASP A 176 -5.65 -10.27 12.97
N PHE A 177 -6.34 -9.42 12.21
CA PHE A 177 -7.32 -8.46 12.73
C PHE A 177 -8.70 -8.63 12.07
N GLU A 178 -9.74 -8.14 12.73
CA GLU A 178 -11.09 -8.05 12.17
C GLU A 178 -11.21 -6.79 11.30
N LEU A 179 -11.73 -6.93 10.09
CA LEU A 179 -11.95 -5.81 9.16
C LEU A 179 -13.44 -5.63 8.90
N ARG A 180 -13.95 -4.44 9.22
CA ARG A 180 -15.30 -3.99 8.89
C ARG A 180 -15.22 -3.00 7.74
N ILE A 181 -15.97 -3.24 6.68
CA ILE A 181 -15.94 -2.42 5.48
C ILE A 181 -17.27 -1.70 5.36
N ALA A 182 -17.22 -0.39 5.44
CA ALA A 182 -18.35 0.50 5.22
C ALA A 182 -18.22 1.16 3.84
N CYS A 183 -18.95 0.61 2.88
CA CYS A 183 -19.00 1.09 1.49
C CYS A 183 -20.46 1.24 1.03
N PRO A 184 -20.78 2.17 0.13
CA PRO A 184 -22.10 2.20 -0.50
C PRO A 184 -22.44 0.88 -1.23
N PRO A 185 -23.72 0.46 -1.27
CA PRO A 185 -24.12 -0.70 -2.06
C PRO A 185 -23.73 -0.56 -3.53
N GLY A 186 -23.09 -1.58 -4.10
CA GLY A 186 -22.54 -1.59 -5.45
C GLY A 186 -21.07 -1.16 -5.55
N PHE A 187 -20.43 -0.84 -4.42
CA PHE A 187 -19.02 -0.46 -4.31
C PHE A 187 -18.27 -1.43 -3.39
N GLU A 188 -18.79 -2.64 -3.21
CA GLU A 188 -18.12 -3.70 -2.44
C GLU A 188 -16.83 -4.17 -3.16
N PRO A 189 -15.81 -4.61 -2.40
CA PRO A 189 -14.64 -5.28 -2.96
C PRO A 189 -14.98 -6.57 -3.71
N ASP A 190 -13.98 -7.16 -4.37
CA ASP A 190 -14.13 -8.44 -5.07
C ASP A 190 -14.85 -9.51 -4.19
N PRO A 191 -15.97 -10.08 -4.67
CA PRO A 191 -16.75 -11.06 -3.90
C PRO A 191 -16.00 -12.34 -3.57
N GLY A 192 -15.04 -12.76 -4.41
CA GLY A 192 -14.19 -13.92 -4.14
C GLY A 192 -13.27 -13.66 -2.95
N LEU A 193 -12.63 -12.49 -2.94
CA LEU A 193 -11.79 -12.04 -1.84
C LEU A 193 -12.57 -11.94 -0.51
N LEU A 194 -13.81 -11.44 -0.56
CA LEU A 194 -14.69 -11.42 0.62
C LEU A 194 -15.06 -12.82 1.11
N ALA A 195 -15.41 -13.74 0.19
CA ALA A 195 -15.77 -15.10 0.55
C ALA A 195 -14.61 -15.84 1.23
N ASP A 196 -13.40 -15.69 0.70
CA ASP A 196 -12.17 -16.32 1.19
C ASP A 196 -11.72 -15.79 2.57
N ASN A 197 -12.23 -14.63 3.00
CA ASN A 197 -11.89 -13.99 4.27
C ASN A 197 -13.12 -13.72 5.16
N SER A 198 -14.21 -14.45 4.93
CA SER A 198 -15.49 -14.30 5.66
C SER A 198 -15.42 -14.63 7.16
N ASP A 199 -14.31 -15.20 7.64
CA ASP A 199 -14.04 -15.44 9.05
C ASP A 199 -13.65 -14.16 9.82
N ARG A 200 -13.20 -13.12 9.11
CA ARG A 200 -12.65 -11.88 9.71
C ARG A 200 -13.07 -10.59 9.02
N VAL A 201 -13.64 -10.67 7.81
CA VAL A 201 -14.08 -9.52 7.03
C VAL A 201 -15.61 -9.50 6.96
N LEU A 202 -16.19 -8.34 7.24
CA LEU A 202 -17.63 -8.12 7.12
C LEU A 202 -17.93 -6.80 6.41
N ILE A 203 -18.98 -6.80 5.59
CA ILE A 203 -19.57 -5.59 5.00
C ILE A 203 -20.63 -5.06 5.97
N GLU A 204 -20.53 -3.77 6.29
CA GLU A 204 -21.51 -3.04 7.09
C GLU A 204 -21.81 -1.70 6.40
N TYR A 205 -23.00 -1.56 5.85
CA TYR A 205 -23.36 -0.39 5.04
C TYR A 205 -23.52 0.90 5.84
N ASP A 206 -23.76 0.83 7.15
CA ASP A 206 -23.77 2.02 8.00
C ASP A 206 -22.36 2.31 8.56
N PRO A 207 -21.69 3.41 8.15
CA PRO A 207 -20.36 3.72 8.64
C PRO A 207 -20.30 3.90 10.16
N ALA A 208 -21.38 4.40 10.79
CA ALA A 208 -21.42 4.55 12.25
C ALA A 208 -21.42 3.20 12.97
N THR A 209 -22.11 2.20 12.41
CA THR A 209 -22.11 0.82 12.91
C THR A 209 -20.75 0.15 12.67
N ALA A 210 -20.19 0.29 11.47
CA ALA A 210 -18.87 -0.27 11.12
C ALA A 210 -17.76 0.29 12.02
N ALA A 211 -17.76 1.61 12.27
CA ALA A 211 -16.77 2.27 13.11
C ALA A 211 -16.93 1.98 14.61
N SER A 212 -18.04 1.37 15.05
CA SER A 212 -18.34 1.20 16.47
C SER A 212 -17.26 0.38 17.19
N GLY A 213 -16.52 1.03 18.10
CA GLY A 213 -15.43 0.42 18.86
C GLY A 213 -14.22 -0.01 18.03
N ALA A 214 -14.09 0.45 16.78
CA ALA A 214 -12.92 0.15 15.96
C ALA A 214 -11.66 0.79 16.57
N ASP A 215 -10.54 0.07 16.56
CA ASP A 215 -9.23 0.54 17.03
C ASP A 215 -8.54 1.41 15.96
N LEU A 216 -8.84 1.17 14.67
CA LEU A 216 -8.32 1.92 13.52
C LEU A 216 -9.45 2.22 12.54
N VAL A 217 -9.56 3.47 12.09
CA VAL A 217 -10.45 3.88 11.00
C VAL A 217 -9.62 4.32 9.80
N VAL A 218 -9.89 3.77 8.63
CA VAL A 218 -9.11 4.03 7.40
C VAL A 218 -10.06 4.44 6.29
N THR A 219 -9.66 5.42 5.49
CA THR A 219 -10.37 5.84 4.28
C THR A 219 -9.40 6.18 3.17
N ASP A 220 -9.93 6.34 1.97
CA ASP A 220 -9.22 6.80 0.78
C ASP A 220 -10.19 7.60 -0.09
N VAL A 221 -9.65 8.26 -1.11
CA VAL A 221 -10.40 9.09 -2.05
C VAL A 221 -11.60 8.34 -2.61
N TRP A 222 -12.74 9.02 -2.67
CA TRP A 222 -13.96 8.40 -3.18
C TRP A 222 -13.87 8.03 -4.65
N ALA A 223 -13.13 8.78 -5.47
CA ALA A 223 -12.88 8.48 -6.87
C ALA A 223 -11.38 8.24 -7.08
N SER A 224 -11.02 7.02 -7.51
CA SER A 224 -9.63 6.64 -7.73
C SER A 224 -9.07 7.28 -9.02
N MET A 225 -7.73 7.29 -9.17
CA MET A 225 -7.09 7.79 -10.40
C MET A 225 -7.62 7.04 -11.64
N GLY A 226 -8.19 7.78 -12.59
CA GLY A 226 -8.86 7.26 -13.78
C GLY A 226 -10.40 7.31 -13.73
N GLN A 227 -11.00 7.78 -12.64
CA GLN A 227 -12.45 7.94 -12.45
C GLN A 227 -12.88 9.40 -12.30
N GLU A 228 -12.12 10.34 -12.88
CA GLU A 228 -12.33 11.78 -12.69
C GLU A 228 -13.72 12.25 -13.18
N ASP A 229 -14.25 11.63 -14.24
CA ASP A 229 -15.55 11.96 -14.81
C ASP A 229 -16.74 11.57 -13.89
N GLU A 230 -16.51 10.69 -12.91
CA GLU A 230 -17.53 10.21 -11.96
C GLU A 230 -17.53 11.00 -10.64
N GLN A 231 -16.58 11.91 -10.43
CA GLN A 231 -16.30 12.53 -9.14
C GLN A 231 -17.53 13.18 -8.50
N LEU A 232 -18.34 13.92 -9.27
CA LEU A 232 -19.51 14.64 -8.73
C LEU A 232 -20.63 13.70 -8.26
N GLU A 233 -20.84 12.58 -8.96
CA GLU A 233 -21.88 11.62 -8.58
C GLU A 233 -21.42 10.79 -7.38
N ARG A 234 -20.14 10.37 -7.37
CA ARG A 234 -19.53 9.69 -6.23
C ARG A 234 -19.53 10.58 -4.98
N ALA A 235 -19.21 11.86 -5.11
CA ALA A 235 -19.22 12.78 -3.96
C ALA A 235 -20.59 12.84 -3.26
N LYS A 236 -21.71 12.78 -4.00
CA LYS A 236 -23.05 12.75 -3.40
C LYS A 236 -23.33 11.42 -2.70
N LEU A 237 -22.97 10.32 -3.34
CA LEU A 237 -23.23 8.97 -2.83
C LEU A 237 -22.38 8.65 -1.59
N PHE A 238 -21.12 9.08 -1.59
CA PHE A 238 -20.14 8.80 -0.55
C PHE A 238 -20.13 9.84 0.57
N ALA A 239 -20.82 10.98 0.44
CA ALA A 239 -20.92 11.98 1.51
C ALA A 239 -21.30 11.42 2.90
N PRO A 240 -22.23 10.44 3.04
CA PRO A 240 -22.52 9.80 4.32
C PRO A 240 -21.35 8.98 4.92
N TYR A 241 -20.35 8.64 4.10
CA TYR A 241 -19.17 7.84 4.44
C TYR A 241 -17.93 8.71 4.69
N GLN A 242 -18.08 10.02 4.90
CA GLN A 242 -16.95 10.87 5.29
C GLN A 242 -16.42 10.47 6.67
N VAL A 243 -15.10 10.31 6.79
CA VAL A 243 -14.41 10.20 8.07
C VAL A 243 -14.26 11.59 8.69
N ASN A 244 -14.97 11.82 9.79
CA ASN A 244 -14.99 13.10 10.50
C ASN A 244 -15.04 12.88 12.02
N GLY A 245 -14.98 13.97 12.79
CA GLY A 245 -15.01 13.91 14.25
C GLY A 245 -16.24 13.17 14.80
N GLU A 246 -17.42 13.32 14.20
CA GLU A 246 -18.64 12.61 14.61
C GLU A 246 -18.49 11.10 14.44
N LEU A 247 -18.00 10.64 13.29
CA LEU A 247 -17.75 9.22 13.06
C LEU A 247 -16.70 8.68 14.05
N MET A 248 -15.63 9.42 14.29
CA MET A 248 -14.58 9.03 15.24
C MET A 248 -15.10 8.92 16.68
N THR A 249 -16.18 9.63 17.06
CA THR A 249 -16.82 9.41 18.38
C THR A 249 -17.45 8.02 18.54
N ARG A 250 -17.66 7.27 17.45
CA ARG A 250 -18.14 5.89 17.46
C ARG A 250 -17.00 4.88 17.65
N ALA A 251 -15.79 5.24 17.24
CA ALA A 251 -14.60 4.40 17.37
C ALA A 251 -14.17 4.23 18.84
N ALA A 252 -13.15 3.40 19.08
CA ALA A 252 -12.54 3.29 20.40
C ALA A 252 -11.97 4.66 20.85
N GLY A 253 -11.94 4.91 22.17
CA GLY A 253 -11.56 6.21 22.72
C GLY A 253 -10.12 6.65 22.40
N ASP A 254 -9.24 5.72 22.06
CA ASP A 254 -7.85 5.93 21.64
C ASP A 254 -7.60 5.46 20.19
N ALA A 255 -8.66 5.33 19.40
CA ALA A 255 -8.57 4.89 18.00
C ALA A 255 -7.69 5.82 17.17
N LEU A 256 -6.94 5.23 16.24
CA LEU A 256 -6.22 5.97 15.21
C LEU A 256 -7.11 6.13 13.97
N TYR A 257 -6.77 7.10 13.14
CA TYR A 257 -7.27 7.18 11.79
C TYR A 257 -6.13 7.35 10.78
N MET A 258 -6.26 6.75 9.61
CA MET A 258 -5.23 6.69 8.57
C MET A 258 -5.80 7.00 7.18
N HIS A 259 -4.94 7.46 6.29
CA HIS A 259 -5.30 7.83 4.93
C HIS A 259 -4.06 7.78 4.02
N CYS A 260 -4.07 6.96 2.97
CA CYS A 260 -2.90 6.66 2.13
C CYS A 260 -2.40 7.81 1.23
N LEU A 261 -3.20 8.85 1.05
CA LEU A 261 -2.96 10.08 0.31
C LEU A 261 -2.92 9.88 -1.22
N PRO A 262 -3.35 10.87 -2.01
CA PRO A 262 -3.70 12.23 -1.63
C PRO A 262 -5.07 12.27 -0.94
N ALA A 263 -5.33 13.30 -0.14
CA ALA A 263 -6.64 13.50 0.48
C ALA A 263 -7.31 14.76 -0.07
N HIS A 264 -8.60 14.68 -0.37
CA HIS A 264 -9.50 15.78 -0.63
C HIS A 264 -10.16 16.21 0.69
N ARG A 265 -9.57 17.23 1.33
CA ARG A 265 -10.10 17.81 2.58
C ARG A 265 -11.57 18.21 2.43
N GLY A 266 -12.43 17.66 3.29
CA GLY A 266 -13.86 17.90 3.27
C GLY A 266 -14.67 16.96 2.38
N GLU A 267 -14.01 16.00 1.72
CA GLU A 267 -14.65 14.88 0.99
C GLU A 267 -14.53 13.60 1.83
N GLU A 268 -13.62 12.67 1.50
CA GLU A 268 -13.50 11.40 2.22
C GLU A 268 -13.06 11.56 3.68
N ILE A 269 -12.33 12.63 3.98
CA ILE A 269 -11.86 12.97 5.31
C ILE A 269 -12.05 14.46 5.59
N SER A 270 -12.54 14.79 6.79
CA SER A 270 -12.73 16.18 7.20
C SER A 270 -11.39 16.94 7.27
N ALA A 271 -11.43 18.24 6.96
CA ALA A 271 -10.25 19.11 7.07
C ALA A 271 -9.68 19.14 8.50
N GLU A 272 -10.56 19.08 9.51
CA GLU A 272 -10.19 19.05 10.93
C GLU A 272 -9.27 17.87 11.24
N LEU A 273 -9.63 16.64 10.82
CA LEU A 273 -8.81 15.46 11.07
C LEU A 273 -7.50 15.48 10.28
N MET A 274 -7.49 16.04 9.08
CA MET A 274 -6.26 16.18 8.27
C MET A 274 -5.25 17.15 8.89
N ASP A 275 -5.75 18.21 9.55
CA ASP A 275 -4.93 19.27 10.10
C ASP A 275 -4.73 19.15 11.63
N ALA A 276 -5.30 18.12 12.26
CA ALA A 276 -5.15 17.83 13.68
C ALA A 276 -3.68 17.56 14.05
N PRO A 277 -3.16 18.11 15.15
CA PRO A 277 -1.75 17.96 15.52
C PRO A 277 -1.36 16.52 15.88
N GLU A 278 -2.31 15.70 16.30
CA GLU A 278 -2.14 14.28 16.65
C GLU A 278 -2.35 13.31 15.49
N THR A 279 -2.59 13.80 14.27
CA THR A 279 -2.79 12.94 13.09
C THR A 279 -1.54 12.10 12.80
N VAL A 280 -1.76 10.80 12.53
CA VAL A 280 -0.68 9.86 12.18
C VAL A 280 -0.47 9.72 10.67
N ILE A 281 -1.29 10.41 9.85
CA ILE A 281 -1.24 10.35 8.38
C ILE A 281 0.13 10.77 7.83
N TRP A 282 0.82 11.70 8.50
CA TRP A 282 2.17 12.13 8.08
C TRP A 282 3.25 11.12 8.47
N ASP A 283 3.10 10.45 9.62
CA ASP A 283 3.95 9.32 10.00
C ASP A 283 3.77 8.15 9.02
N GLU A 284 2.52 7.86 8.64
CA GLU A 284 2.14 6.88 7.61
C GLU A 284 2.82 7.19 6.27
N ALA A 285 2.76 8.46 5.84
CA ALA A 285 3.41 8.90 4.61
C ALA A 285 4.95 8.77 4.67
N GLU A 286 5.60 9.08 5.81
CA GLU A 286 7.04 8.85 6.00
C GLU A 286 7.36 7.35 5.99
N ASN A 287 6.53 6.53 6.63
CA ASN A 287 6.75 5.08 6.78
C ASN A 287 6.71 4.34 5.43
N ARG A 288 6.14 4.92 4.38
CA ARG A 288 6.30 4.46 2.99
C ARG A 288 7.76 4.24 2.62
N LEU A 289 8.64 5.17 2.97
CA LEU A 289 10.08 5.09 2.69
C LEU A 289 10.70 3.90 3.41
N HIS A 290 10.43 3.76 4.71
CA HIS A 290 11.11 2.77 5.55
C HIS A 290 10.62 1.36 5.29
N ALA A 291 9.31 1.17 5.13
CA ALA A 291 8.72 -0.10 4.75
C ALA A 291 9.24 -0.60 3.39
N GLN A 292 9.30 0.27 2.38
CA GLN A 292 9.82 -0.08 1.07
C GLN A 292 11.33 -0.35 1.09
N LYS A 293 12.09 0.36 1.93
CA LYS A 293 13.52 0.11 2.13
C LYS A 293 13.77 -1.28 2.71
N ALA A 294 13.00 -1.68 3.72
CA ALA A 294 13.09 -3.02 4.30
C ALA A 294 12.65 -4.12 3.30
N LEU A 295 11.61 -3.86 2.51
CA LEU A 295 11.17 -4.76 1.45
C LEU A 295 12.27 -4.97 0.39
N MET A 296 12.89 -3.88 -0.09
CA MET A 296 14.00 -3.96 -1.05
C MET A 296 15.20 -4.71 -0.47
N GLU A 297 15.60 -4.44 0.78
CA GLU A 297 16.66 -5.20 1.45
C GLU A 297 16.34 -6.70 1.49
N THR A 298 15.12 -7.05 1.89
CA THR A 298 14.67 -8.45 2.01
C THR A 298 14.78 -9.18 0.68
N LEU A 299 14.22 -8.61 -0.39
CA LEU A 299 14.21 -9.22 -1.72
C LEU A 299 15.61 -9.30 -2.35
N LEU A 300 16.44 -8.26 -2.17
CA LEU A 300 17.82 -8.25 -2.67
C LEU A 300 18.71 -9.25 -1.93
N LEU A 301 18.48 -9.51 -0.64
CA LEU A 301 19.21 -10.54 0.09
C LEU A 301 18.79 -11.95 -0.33
N ALA A 302 17.49 -12.17 -0.59
CA ALA A 302 16.97 -13.46 -1.04
C ALA A 302 17.44 -13.85 -2.46
N SER A 303 17.84 -12.87 -3.27
CA SER A 303 18.26 -13.06 -4.66
C SER A 303 19.77 -13.26 -4.85
N ARG A 304 20.54 -13.29 -3.76
CA ARG A 304 22.01 -13.48 -3.79
C ARG A 304 22.42 -14.94 -3.70
#